data_AF-A0A6C8H141-F1
#
_entry.id   AF-A0A6C8H141-F1
#
_cell.length_a   1.000
_cell.length_b   1.000
_cell.length_c   1.000
_cell.angle_alpha   90.00
_cell.angle_beta   90.00
_cell.angle_gamma   90.00
#
_symmetry.space_group_name_H-M   'P 1'
#
loop_
_entity.id
_entity.type
_entity.pdbx_description
1 polymer ?
#
loop_
_entity_poly.entity_id
_entity_poly.type
_entity_poly.pdbx_seq_one_letter_code
_entity_poly.pdbx_strand_id
1 'polypeptide(L)' 'MKRLLIAFALLTPLSVNAASFDCQKAQAADEKAICAHLTLNDKDVEMHTKYQFLKGLFAMGSRGALQDV' A
#
# COMPACT_ATOMS: atom_id res chain seq x y z
N MET A 1 0.65 -35.31 21.68
CA MET A 1 1.00 -34.90 20.30
C MET A 1 0.04 -33.86 19.69
N LYS A 2 -1.27 -33.91 19.98
CA LYS A 2 -2.25 -32.94 19.45
C LYS A 2 -2.10 -31.48 19.96
N ARG A 3 -1.50 -31.30 21.15
CA ARG A 3 -1.21 -29.97 21.74
C ARG A 3 -0.07 -29.22 21.06
N LEU A 4 0.87 -29.93 20.41
CA LEU A 4 1.99 -29.32 19.69
C LEU A 4 1.55 -28.66 18.37
N LEU A 5 0.46 -29.14 17.75
CA LEU A 5 -0.04 -28.61 16.48
C LEU A 5 -0.69 -27.22 16.62
N ILE A 6 -1.24 -26.91 17.80
CA ILE A 6 -1.89 -25.60 18.05
C ILE A 6 -0.84 -24.50 18.23
N ALA A 7 0.36 -24.83 18.71
CA ALA A 7 1.43 -23.87 18.93
C ALA A 7 2.08 -23.36 17.62
N PHE A 8 2.01 -24.13 16.52
CA PHE A 8 2.68 -23.77 15.26
C PHE A 8 1.87 -22.77 14.40
N ALA A 9 0.57 -22.63 14.65
CA ALA A 9 -0.32 -21.80 13.83
C ALA A 9 -0.16 -20.28 14.05
N LEU A 10 0.57 -19.82 15.07
CA LEU A 10 0.74 -18.39 15.39
C LEU A 10 1.95 -17.71 14.73
N LEU A 11 2.74 -18.43 13.93
CA LEU A 11 3.96 -17.90 13.33
C LEU A 11 3.80 -17.36 11.90
N THR A 12 2.57 -17.25 11.39
CA THR A 12 2.35 -16.55 10.11
C THR A 12 2.58 -15.06 10.33
N PRO A 13 3.61 -14.44 9.73
CA PRO A 13 3.77 -12.99 9.79
C PRO A 13 2.50 -12.38 9.18
N LEU A 14 1.71 -11.71 10.01
CA LEU A 14 0.66 -10.83 9.53
C LEU A 14 1.41 -9.64 8.92
N SER A 15 1.61 -9.68 7.61
CA SER A 15 2.13 -8.54 6.86
C SER A 15 1.15 -7.38 7.04
N VAL A 16 1.47 -6.47 7.97
CA VAL A 16 0.75 -5.21 8.11
C VAL A 16 1.20 -4.36 6.94
N ASN A 17 0.49 -4.50 5.81
CA ASN A 17 0.74 -3.71 4.62
C ASN A 17 -0.19 -2.50 4.66
N ALA A 18 0.40 -1.32 4.70
CA ALA A 18 -0.30 -0.06 4.52
C ALA A 18 0.00 0.44 3.10
N ALA A 19 -0.48 -0.27 2.08
CA ALA A 19 -0.38 0.18 0.68
C ALA A 19 -1.57 1.09 0.37
N SER A 20 -1.48 1.91 -0.68
CA SER A 20 -2.59 2.76 -1.11
C SER A 20 -3.74 1.98 -1.75
N PHE A 21 -3.59 0.66 -1.89
CA PHE A 21 -4.53 -0.30 -2.46
C PHE A 21 -4.52 -1.63 -1.68
N ASP A 22 -5.45 -2.52 -2.01
CA ASP A 22 -5.56 -3.85 -1.38
C ASP A 22 -4.51 -4.82 -1.93
N CYS A 23 -3.48 -5.09 -1.13
CA CYS A 23 -2.41 -6.02 -1.50
C CYS A 23 -2.88 -7.45 -1.82
N GLN A 24 -4.05 -7.88 -1.34
CA GLN A 24 -4.61 -9.19 -1.71
C GLN A 24 -5.11 -9.22 -3.15
N LYS A 25 -5.34 -8.04 -3.75
CA LYS A 25 -5.81 -7.87 -5.12
C LYS A 25 -4.72 -7.43 -6.09
N ALA A 26 -3.47 -7.33 -5.64
CA ALA A 26 -2.33 -6.95 -6.47
C ALA A 26 -2.10 -7.96 -7.60
N GLN A 27 -2.18 -7.50 -8.85
CA GLN A 27 -1.98 -8.30 -10.05
C GLN A 27 -0.73 -7.89 -10.81
N ALA A 28 -0.50 -6.58 -10.92
CA ALA A 28 0.61 -6.01 -11.66
C ALA A 28 1.94 -6.19 -10.91
N ALA A 29 3.04 -6.14 -11.65
CA ALA A 29 4.38 -6.43 -11.10
C ALA A 29 4.83 -5.35 -10.11
N ASP A 30 4.50 -4.10 -10.39
CA ASP A 30 4.70 -2.94 -9.52
C ASP A 30 3.85 -3.03 -8.25
N GLU A 31 2.57 -3.39 -8.35
CA GLU A 31 1.70 -3.59 -7.19
C GLU A 31 2.26 -4.66 -6.24
N LYS A 32 2.73 -5.78 -6.79
CA LYS A 32 3.38 -6.85 -6.02
C LYS A 32 4.69 -6.38 -5.39
N ALA A 33 5.48 -5.57 -6.09
CA ALA A 33 6.72 -5.02 -5.56
C ALA A 33 6.45 -4.06 -4.38
N ILE A 34 5.46 -3.18 -4.50
CA ILE A 34 5.02 -2.29 -3.41
C ILE A 34 4.63 -3.11 -2.18
N CYS A 35 3.79 -4.13 -2.37
CA CYS A 35 3.32 -4.97 -1.27
C CYS A 35 4.40 -5.88 -0.63
N ALA A 36 5.50 -6.17 -1.34
CA ALA A 36 6.59 -7.00 -0.85
C ALA A 36 7.65 -6.22 -0.06
N HIS A 37 7.71 -4.90 -0.21
CA HIS A 37 8.76 -4.06 0.37
C HIS A 37 8.17 -2.97 1.27
N LEU A 38 8.32 -3.12 2.59
CA LEU A 38 7.73 -2.21 3.58
C LEU A 38 8.09 -0.72 3.34
N THR A 39 9.35 -0.43 3.02
CA THR A 39 9.77 0.95 2.74
C THR A 39 9.11 1.53 1.49
N LEU A 40 8.85 0.69 0.47
CA LEU A 40 8.18 1.11 -0.76
C LEU A 40 6.67 1.25 -0.53
N ASN A 41 6.08 0.33 0.23
CA ASN A 41 4.71 0.40 0.73
C ASN A 41 4.42 1.73 1.44
N ASP A 42 5.27 2.14 2.37
CA ASP A 42 5.07 3.38 3.13
C ASP A 42 5.17 4.61 2.22
N LYS A 43 6.08 4.57 1.24
CA LYS A 43 6.26 5.64 0.24
C LYS A 43 5.06 5.73 -0.71
N ASP A 44 4.47 4.61 -1.06
CA ASP A 44 3.23 4.55 -1.86
C ASP A 44 2.08 5.25 -1.12
N VAL A 45 1.84 4.93 0.16
CA VAL A 45 0.81 5.62 0.96
C VAL A 45 1.12 7.10 1.18
N GLU A 46 2.38 7.46 1.41
CA GLU A 46 2.79 8.86 1.53
C GLU A 46 2.47 9.64 0.25
N MET A 47 2.81 9.07 -0.91
CA MET A 47 2.54 9.68 -2.22
C MET A 47 1.04 9.82 -2.46
N HIS A 48 0.27 8.74 -2.26
CA HIS A 48 -1.18 8.74 -2.43
C HIS A 48 -1.86 9.80 -1.54
N THR A 49 -1.46 9.88 -0.27
CA THR A 49 -2.02 10.84 0.69
C THR A 49 -1.73 12.28 0.27
N LYS A 50 -0.49 12.57 -0.13
CA LYS A 50 -0.10 13.90 -0.62
C LYS A 50 -0.85 14.24 -1.90
N TYR A 51 -1.00 13.30 -2.83
CA TYR A 51 -1.75 13.51 -4.05
C TYR A 51 -3.19 13.94 -3.75
N GLN A 52 -3.91 13.21 -2.89
CA GLN A 52 -5.29 13.57 -2.53
C GLN A 52 -5.37 14.93 -1.86
N PHE A 53 -4.43 15.24 -0.95
CA PHE A 53 -4.35 16.54 -0.30
C PHE A 53 -4.12 17.68 -1.29
N LEU A 54 -3.11 17.55 -2.16
CA LEU A 54 -2.76 18.57 -3.16
C LEU A 54 -3.85 18.75 -4.21
N LYS A 55 -4.51 17.66 -4.64
CA LYS A 55 -5.66 17.70 -5.53
C LYS A 55 -6.81 18.54 -4.96
N GLY A 56 -7.05 18.47 -3.66
CA GLY A 56 -8.06 19.29 -2.98
C GLY A 56 -7.65 20.75 -2.78
N LEU A 57 -6.34 21.00 -2.63
CA LEU A 57 -5.79 22.33 -2.34
C LEU A 57 -5.54 23.19 -3.59
N PHE A 58 -5.15 22.57 -4.71
CA PHE A 58 -4.73 23.30 -5.90
C PHE A 58 -5.91 23.83 -6.73
N ALA A 59 -5.72 25.03 -7.28
CA ALA A 59 -6.65 25.65 -8.22
C ALA A 59 -6.58 24.99 -9.61
N MET A 60 -7.55 25.34 -10.47
CA MET A 60 -7.55 24.94 -11.88
C MET A 60 -6.23 25.33 -12.57
N GLY A 61 -5.80 24.55 -13.56
CA GLY A 61 -4.45 24.66 -14.14
C GLY A 61 -3.48 23.74 -13.42
N SER A 62 -2.96 24.14 -12.25
CA SER A 62 -2.01 23.32 -11.47
C SER A 62 -2.62 21.99 -11.02
N ARG A 63 -3.90 21.99 -10.63
CA ARG A 63 -4.63 20.76 -10.34
C ARG A 63 -4.78 19.89 -11.58
N GLY A 64 -5.05 20.49 -12.74
CA GLY A 64 -5.13 19.76 -14.02
C GLY A 64 -3.82 19.07 -14.35
N ALA A 65 -2.71 19.81 -14.29
CA ALA A 65 -1.37 19.25 -14.49
C ALA A 65 -1.04 18.11 -13.52
N LEU A 66 -1.54 18.15 -12.28
CA LEU A 66 -1.40 17.06 -11.31
C LEU A 66 -2.31 15.85 -11.63
N GLN A 67 -3.43 16.04 -12.32
CA GLN A 67 -4.37 14.96 -12.66
C GLN A 67 -4.07 14.29 -14.01
N ASP A 68 -3.35 14.99 -14.89
CA ASP A 68 -2.98 14.52 -16.22
C ASP A 68 -1.74 13.60 -16.22
N VAL A 69 -1.10 13.43 -15.05
CA VAL A 69 0.01 12.49 -14.83
C VAL A 69 -0.46 11.09 -14.44
#